data_AF-A0AAU6HGW3-F1
#
_entry.id   AF-A0AAU6HGW3-F1
#
_cell.length_a   1.000
_cell.length_b   1.000
_cell.length_c   1.000
_cell.angle_alpha   90.00
_cell.angle_beta   90.00
_cell.angle_gamma   90.00
#
_symmetry.space_group_name_H-M   'P 1'
#
loop_
_entity.id
_entity.type
_entity.pdbx_description
1 polymer ?
#
loop_
_entity_poly.entity_id
_entity_poly.type
_entity_poly.pdbx_seq_one_letter_code
_entity_poly.pdbx_strand_id
1 'polypeptide(L)'
;MARFRRMSRAAKIMAIAGMTAACLTVLPGTSALASARSTSGPVLIVNGLWSDRILCASPHDDSVWLQKITYSNPYCQWTPSGDDGRFALFNVAKNKNMAYEGGNEGPLVMETTSFPTPHQQQFSFGGREGWGAYALQFWIRR
;
A
#
# COMPACT_ATOMS: atom_id res chain seq x y z
N MET A 1 33.55 50.64 -9.20
CA MET A 1 33.18 50.34 -7.80
C MET A 1 33.61 48.92 -7.48
N ALA A 2 34.29 48.74 -6.34
CA ALA A 2 34.52 47.53 -5.53
C ALA A 2 34.93 46.20 -6.23
N ARG A 3 36.14 45.64 -5.99
CA ARG A 3 36.50 44.76 -4.82
C ARG A 3 35.60 43.50 -4.79
N PHE A 4 36.06 42.25 -4.80
CA PHE A 4 37.19 41.61 -4.12
C PHE A 4 37.40 40.18 -4.70
N ARG A 5 38.67 39.75 -4.80
CA ARG A 5 39.32 38.45 -4.40
C ARG A 5 38.48 37.15 -4.33
N ARG A 6 39.02 35.93 -4.47
CA ARG A 6 40.30 35.27 -4.79
C ARG A 6 39.93 33.78 -4.96
N MET A 7 40.47 33.09 -5.96
CA MET A 7 41.46 32.00 -5.82
C MET A 7 41.09 30.84 -4.88
N SER A 8 40.68 29.74 -5.52
CA SER A 8 41.33 28.43 -5.56
C SER A 8 42.15 27.90 -4.37
N ARG A 9 41.98 26.58 -4.18
CA ARG A 9 42.95 25.53 -3.76
C ARG A 9 42.66 24.87 -2.41
N ALA A 10 42.23 23.62 -2.53
CA ALA A 10 42.90 22.41 -2.09
C ALA A 10 43.36 22.25 -0.62
N ALA A 11 43.16 21.00 -0.20
CA ALA A 11 43.87 20.27 0.84
C ALA A 11 43.42 20.54 2.28
N LYS A 12 42.96 19.48 2.96
CA LYS A 12 43.86 18.56 3.65
C LYS A 12 43.04 17.40 4.22
N ILE A 13 43.39 16.18 3.82
CA ILE A 13 43.14 14.99 4.61
C ILE A 13 43.96 15.17 5.89
N MET A 14 43.30 15.11 7.04
CA MET A 14 43.95 14.97 8.34
C MET A 14 43.32 13.76 9.01
N ALA A 15 44.04 12.64 8.97
CA ALA A 15 43.85 11.54 9.88
C ALA A 15 44.29 11.99 11.26
N ILE A 16 43.41 11.88 12.25
CA ILE A 16 43.77 11.98 13.66
C ILE A 16 43.18 10.76 14.35
N ALA A 17 44.07 9.80 14.63
CA ALA A 17 43.82 8.78 15.63
C ALA A 17 44.00 9.44 17.01
N GLY A 18 42.95 9.39 17.82
CA GLY A 18 42.96 9.89 19.19
C GLY A 18 41.94 9.13 20.00
N MET A 19 42.41 8.13 20.74
CA MET A 19 41.61 7.39 21.73
C MET A 19 41.32 8.32 22.91
N THR A 20 40.06 8.68 23.10
CA THR A 20 39.51 9.04 24.41
C THR A 20 38.07 8.57 24.48
N ALA A 21 37.82 7.62 25.38
CA ALA A 21 36.52 7.09 25.70
C ALA A 21 35.58 8.19 26.21
N ALA A 22 34.42 8.32 25.57
CA ALA A 22 33.27 9.02 26.11
C ALA A 22 32.03 8.18 25.79
N CYS A 23 31.46 7.56 26.82
CA CYS A 23 30.16 6.91 26.74
C CYS A 23 29.09 7.97 26.42
N LEU A 24 28.68 8.03 25.17
CA LEU A 24 27.41 8.63 24.78
C LEU A 24 26.61 7.55 24.05
N THR A 25 25.62 7.03 24.77
CA THR A 25 24.58 6.16 24.27
C THR A 25 23.80 6.89 23.18
N VAL A 26 24.11 6.60 21.92
CA VAL A 26 23.26 6.96 20.78
C VAL A 26 22.74 5.67 20.19
N LEU A 27 21.42 5.61 20.15
CA LEU A 27 20.58 4.46 19.87
C LEU A 27 21.01 3.67 18.64
N PRO A 28 20.87 2.33 18.64
CA PRO A 28 20.98 1.56 17.42
C PRO A 28 20.01 2.17 16.41
N GLY A 29 20.53 2.51 15.23
CA GLY A 29 19.71 2.74 14.05
C GLY A 29 18.94 1.46 13.79
N THR A 30 17.77 1.34 14.41
CA THR A 30 16.77 0.35 14.09
C THR A 30 16.32 0.69 12.68
N SER A 31 16.96 0.06 11.70
CA SER A 31 16.33 -0.24 10.43
C SER A 31 14.99 -0.86 10.80
N ALA A 32 13.92 -0.08 10.64
CA ALA A 32 12.57 -0.56 10.83
C ALA A 32 12.45 -1.80 9.95
N LEU A 33 12.39 -2.96 10.60
CA LEU A 33 11.88 -4.16 9.99
C LEU A 33 10.44 -3.81 9.63
N ALA A 34 10.24 -3.27 8.43
CA ALA A 34 8.98 -3.35 7.74
C ALA A 34 8.76 -4.86 7.58
N SER A 35 8.14 -5.44 8.59
CA SER A 35 7.67 -6.80 8.58
C SER A 35 6.65 -6.84 7.46
N ALA A 36 7.11 -7.19 6.25
CA ALA A 36 6.25 -7.61 5.17
C ALA A 36 5.55 -8.87 5.68
N ARG A 37 4.45 -8.66 6.41
CA ARG A 37 3.50 -9.70 6.72
C ARG A 37 2.84 -10.04 5.39
N SER A 38 3.50 -10.93 4.64
CA SER A 38 2.85 -11.76 3.63
C SER A 38 1.79 -12.58 4.37
N THR A 39 0.65 -11.94 4.60
CA THR A 39 -0.50 -12.56 5.25
C THR A 39 -1.11 -13.43 4.18
N SER A 40 -0.73 -14.70 4.17
CA SER A 40 -1.06 -15.71 3.15
C SER A 40 -2.51 -16.19 3.19
N GLY A 41 -3.37 -15.48 3.93
CA GLY A 41 -4.77 -15.82 4.11
C GLY A 41 -5.72 -14.76 3.55
N PRO A 42 -6.99 -15.13 3.32
CA PRO A 42 -8.02 -14.18 2.95
C PRO A 42 -8.19 -13.13 4.06
N VAL A 43 -8.53 -11.91 3.65
CA VAL A 43 -8.72 -10.77 4.54
C VAL A 43 -10.04 -10.08 4.32
N LEU A 44 -10.48 -9.37 5.35
CA LEU A 44 -11.64 -8.51 5.26
C LEU A 44 -11.18 -7.08 5.03
N ILE A 45 -11.84 -6.40 4.10
CA ILE A 45 -11.59 -4.98 3.82
C ILE A 45 -12.67 -4.19 4.52
N VAL A 46 -12.32 -3.55 5.65
CA VAL A 46 -13.25 -2.83 6.53
C VAL A 46 -13.25 -1.36 6.17
N ASN A 47 -14.42 -0.72 6.17
CA ASN A 47 -14.51 0.71 5.92
C ASN A 47 -14.13 1.50 7.17
N GLY A 48 -13.20 2.45 7.04
CA GLY A 48 -12.76 3.35 8.10
C GLY A 48 -13.85 4.31 8.59
N LEU A 49 -14.85 4.63 7.76
CA LEU A 49 -16.01 5.45 8.17
C LEU A 49 -17.09 4.61 8.86
N TRP A 50 -17.20 3.31 8.53
CA TRP A 50 -18.18 2.39 9.11
C TRP A 50 -17.52 1.10 9.58
N SER A 51 -17.19 1.05 10.87
CA SER A 51 -16.45 -0.06 11.46
C SER A 51 -17.23 -1.39 11.50
N ASP A 52 -18.54 -1.37 11.28
CA ASP A 52 -19.42 -2.54 11.19
C ASP A 52 -19.60 -3.04 9.74
N ARG A 53 -18.92 -2.42 8.77
CA ARG A 53 -19.07 -2.72 7.34
C ARG A 53 -17.79 -3.21 6.69
N ILE A 54 -17.95 -4.20 5.84
CA ILE A 54 -16.89 -4.79 5.01
C ILE A 54 -17.26 -4.72 3.54
N LEU A 55 -16.24 -4.62 2.70
CA LEU A 55 -16.36 -4.68 1.25
C LEU A 55 -16.57 -6.12 0.81
N CYS A 56 -17.61 -6.37 0.02
CA CYS A 56 -17.97 -7.70 -0.46
C CYS A 56 -18.35 -7.66 -1.94
N ALA A 57 -17.95 -8.69 -2.67
CA ALA A 57 -18.49 -8.95 -3.99
C ALA A 57 -19.97 -9.36 -3.89
N SER A 58 -20.74 -9.00 -4.90
CA SER A 58 -22.11 -9.50 -5.07
C SER A 58 -22.10 -10.98 -5.49
N PRO A 59 -22.94 -11.83 -4.89
CA PRO A 59 -23.11 -13.20 -5.36
C PRO A 59 -23.84 -13.28 -6.71
N HIS A 60 -24.60 -12.25 -7.09
CA HIS A 60 -25.51 -12.30 -8.24
C HIS A 60 -24.94 -11.65 -9.51
N ASP A 61 -24.01 -10.71 -9.37
CA ASP A 61 -23.45 -9.94 -10.48
C ASP A 61 -22.01 -9.50 -10.15
N ASP A 62 -21.43 -8.61 -10.95
CA ASP A 62 -20.04 -8.18 -10.82
C ASP A 62 -19.85 -6.92 -9.96
N SER A 63 -20.87 -6.52 -9.21
CA SER A 63 -20.76 -5.34 -8.36
C SER A 63 -20.08 -5.64 -7.00
N VAL A 64 -19.49 -4.61 -6.39
CA VAL A 64 -18.86 -4.69 -5.07
C VAL A 64 -19.48 -3.64 -4.14
N TRP A 65 -19.91 -4.05 -2.94
CA TRP A 65 -20.62 -3.16 -2.00
C TRP A 65 -20.19 -3.33 -0.55
N LEU A 66 -20.59 -2.35 0.27
CA LEU A 66 -20.54 -2.43 1.72
C LEU A 66 -21.64 -3.34 2.27
N GLN A 67 -21.26 -4.34 3.06
CA GLN A 67 -22.20 -5.19 3.82
C GLN A 67 -21.84 -5.21 5.30
N LYS A 68 -22.79 -5.59 6.16
CA LYS A 68 -22.50 -5.83 7.57
C LYS A 68 -21.49 -6.96 7.72
N ILE A 69 -20.59 -6.82 8.70
CA ILE A 69 -19.55 -7.83 8.97
C ILE A 69 -20.16 -9.22 9.13
N THR A 70 -19.73 -10.13 8.24
CA THR A 70 -20.08 -11.55 8.26
C THR A 70 -18.83 -12.35 7.90
N TYR A 71 -18.13 -12.88 8.91
CA TYR A 71 -16.83 -13.54 8.73
C TYR A 71 -16.88 -14.79 7.86
N SER A 72 -18.04 -15.46 7.79
CA SER A 72 -18.24 -16.69 7.03
C SER A 72 -18.63 -16.45 5.57
N ASN A 73 -18.88 -15.21 5.14
CA ASN A 73 -19.31 -14.93 3.78
C ASN A 73 -18.10 -14.96 2.82
N PRO A 74 -18.01 -15.95 1.91
CA PRO A 74 -16.83 -16.09 1.04
C PRO A 74 -16.72 -14.96 0.01
N TYR A 75 -17.81 -14.25 -0.28
CA TYR A 75 -17.79 -13.08 -1.17
C TYR A 75 -17.18 -11.82 -0.52
N CYS A 76 -16.96 -11.83 0.79
CA CYS A 76 -16.30 -10.75 1.53
C CYS A 76 -14.82 -11.04 1.82
N GLN A 77 -14.34 -12.22 1.44
CA GLN A 77 -12.98 -12.67 1.66
C GLN A 77 -12.11 -12.33 0.45
N TRP A 78 -11.07 -11.54 0.67
CA TRP A 78 -10.18 -11.09 -0.37
C TRP A 78 -8.79 -11.69 -0.20
N THR A 79 -8.21 -12.18 -1.28
CA THR A 79 -6.83 -12.66 -1.32
C THR A 79 -5.99 -11.58 -2.01
N PRO A 80 -5.23 -10.78 -1.24
CA PRO A 80 -4.33 -9.82 -1.85
C PRO A 80 -3.13 -10.52 -2.46
N SER A 81 -2.74 -10.09 -3.65
CA SER A 81 -1.53 -10.51 -4.34
C SER A 81 -0.66 -9.29 -4.59
N GLY A 82 0.51 -9.26 -3.95
CA GLY A 82 1.40 -8.09 -3.93
C GLY A 82 1.80 -7.69 -2.50
N ASP A 83 2.33 -6.48 -2.37
CA ASP A 83 2.66 -5.85 -1.07
C ASP A 83 1.62 -4.78 -0.71
N ASP A 84 1.68 -4.22 0.51
CA ASP A 84 0.66 -3.25 0.97
C ASP A 84 0.64 -1.93 0.17
N GLY A 85 1.74 -1.62 -0.54
CA GLY A 85 1.81 -0.47 -1.46
C GLY A 85 1.23 -0.82 -2.83
N ARG A 86 1.32 -2.07 -3.27
CA ARG A 86 0.78 -2.52 -4.56
C ARG A 86 0.25 -3.92 -4.48
N PHE A 87 -1.06 -4.03 -4.60
CA PHE A 87 -1.70 -5.32 -4.63
C PHE A 87 -2.90 -5.35 -5.54
N ALA A 88 -3.19 -6.53 -6.07
CA ALA A 88 -4.49 -6.87 -6.60
C ALA A 88 -5.33 -7.56 -5.51
N LEU A 89 -6.65 -7.37 -5.51
CA LEU A 89 -7.56 -8.08 -4.62
C LEU A 89 -8.34 -9.12 -5.40
N PHE A 90 -8.07 -10.39 -5.14
CA PHE A 90 -8.77 -11.51 -5.75
C PHE A 90 -9.88 -12.03 -4.83
N ASN A 91 -11.06 -12.34 -5.36
CA ASN A 91 -12.10 -13.04 -4.64
C ASN A 91 -12.22 -14.48 -5.17
N VAL A 92 -11.95 -15.46 -4.31
CA VAL A 92 -11.97 -16.89 -4.67
C VAL A 92 -13.37 -17.36 -5.07
N ALA A 93 -14.42 -16.89 -4.38
CA ALA A 93 -15.80 -17.30 -4.65
C ALA A 93 -16.30 -16.82 -6.03
N LYS A 94 -15.79 -15.68 -6.51
CA LYS A 94 -16.07 -15.14 -7.85
C LYS A 94 -15.09 -15.60 -8.90
N ASN A 95 -13.91 -16.09 -8.50
CA ASN A 95 -12.75 -16.31 -9.38
C ASN A 95 -12.40 -15.07 -10.22
N LYS A 96 -12.40 -13.89 -9.57
CA LYS A 96 -12.24 -12.57 -10.22
C LYS A 96 -11.43 -11.61 -9.36
N ASN A 97 -10.79 -10.63 -9.99
CA ASN A 97 -10.14 -9.51 -9.33
C ASN A 97 -11.12 -8.35 -9.14
N MET A 98 -10.90 -7.56 -8.10
CA MET A 98 -11.52 -6.25 -7.97
C MET A 98 -10.88 -5.26 -8.94
N ALA A 99 -11.67 -4.35 -9.48
CA ALA A 99 -11.22 -3.27 -10.35
C ALA A 99 -12.01 -1.98 -10.11
N TYR A 100 -11.45 -0.84 -10.52
CA TYR A 100 -12.17 0.44 -10.62
C TYR A 100 -12.73 0.63 -12.02
N GLU A 101 -14.05 0.58 -12.17
CA GLU A 101 -14.71 0.93 -13.43
C GLU A 101 -14.76 2.46 -13.59
N GLY A 102 -14.35 3.00 -14.74
CA GLY A 102 -14.37 4.45 -15.00
C GLY A 102 -13.25 5.27 -14.32
N GLY A 103 -12.32 4.64 -13.61
CA GLY A 103 -11.16 5.30 -13.00
C GLY A 103 -11.36 5.67 -11.53
N ASN A 104 -10.62 6.69 -11.06
CA ASN A 104 -10.65 7.10 -9.65
C ASN A 104 -12.06 7.43 -9.18
N GLU A 105 -12.42 7.01 -7.96
CA GLU A 105 -13.75 7.21 -7.37
C GLU A 105 -14.90 6.54 -8.14
N GLY A 106 -14.58 5.82 -9.22
CA GLY A 106 -15.51 4.97 -9.93
C GLY A 106 -15.97 3.79 -9.07
N PRO A 107 -17.07 3.15 -9.47
CA PRO A 107 -17.56 1.97 -8.77
C PRO A 107 -16.51 0.85 -8.79
N LEU A 108 -16.47 0.11 -7.68
CA LEU A 108 -15.68 -1.12 -7.60
C LEU A 108 -16.48 -2.26 -8.21
N VAL A 109 -15.85 -2.98 -9.13
CA VAL A 109 -16.44 -4.11 -9.85
C VAL A 109 -15.53 -5.33 -9.80
N MET A 110 -16.08 -6.47 -10.19
CA MET A 110 -15.38 -7.74 -10.31
C MET A 110 -15.08 -8.05 -11.77
N GLU A 111 -13.83 -8.35 -12.05
CA GLU A 111 -13.34 -8.63 -13.40
C GLU A 111 -12.57 -9.93 -13.47
N THR A 112 -12.75 -10.61 -14.59
CA THR A 112 -11.87 -11.72 -14.94
C THR A 112 -10.47 -11.20 -15.17
N THR A 113 -9.47 -11.92 -14.66
CA THR A 113 -8.07 -11.61 -14.92
C THR A 113 -7.78 -11.78 -16.42
N SER A 114 -7.57 -10.67 -17.13
CA SER A 114 -7.22 -10.65 -18.57
C SER A 114 -6.05 -9.72 -18.83
N PHE A 115 -5.29 -9.98 -19.89
CA PHE A 115 -4.21 -9.09 -20.34
C PHE A 115 -4.47 -8.64 -21.79
N PRO A 116 -4.57 -7.32 -22.06
CA PRO A 116 -4.57 -6.22 -21.10
C PRO A 116 -5.81 -6.24 -20.19
N THR A 117 -5.67 -5.71 -18.96
CA THR A 117 -6.82 -5.54 -18.06
C THR A 117 -7.66 -4.35 -18.54
N PRO A 118 -8.99 -4.48 -18.66
CA PRO A 118 -9.84 -3.39 -19.14
C PRO A 118 -9.87 -2.22 -18.15
N HIS A 119 -9.82 -2.53 -16.86
CA HIS A 119 -9.82 -1.54 -15.79
C HIS A 119 -8.63 -1.72 -14.83
N GLN A 120 -8.43 -0.72 -13.96
CA GLN A 120 -7.34 -0.69 -13.01
C GLN A 120 -7.59 -1.68 -11.86
N GLN A 121 -6.75 -2.71 -11.76
CA GLN A 121 -6.85 -3.78 -10.75
C GLN A 121 -5.79 -3.69 -9.64
N GLN A 122 -4.93 -2.68 -9.68
CA GLN A 122 -3.89 -2.46 -8.67
C GLN A 122 -4.32 -1.37 -7.70
N PHE A 123 -4.23 -1.71 -6.42
CA PHE A 123 -4.63 -0.92 -5.27
C PHE A 123 -3.45 -0.70 -4.33
N SER A 124 -3.64 0.25 -3.44
CA SER A 124 -2.84 0.43 -2.24
C SER A 124 -3.74 0.85 -1.08
N PHE A 125 -3.18 0.90 0.13
CA PHE A 125 -3.84 1.56 1.26
C PHE A 125 -3.26 2.98 1.44
N GLY A 126 -4.11 4.02 1.52
CA GLY A 126 -3.68 5.33 2.04
C GLY A 126 -3.51 6.55 1.09
N GLY A 127 -4.00 6.55 -0.14
CA GLY A 127 -4.09 7.75 -1.01
C GLY A 127 -3.90 7.48 -2.51
N ARG A 128 -3.84 8.51 -3.34
CA ARG A 128 -3.42 8.33 -4.75
C ARG A 128 -1.91 8.11 -4.78
N GLU A 129 -1.47 7.03 -5.42
CA GLU A 129 -0.05 6.72 -5.50
C GLU A 129 0.61 7.20 -6.80
N GLY A 130 1.93 7.40 -6.77
CA GLY A 130 2.71 8.02 -7.85
C GLY A 130 2.70 7.26 -9.18
N TRP A 131 2.40 5.96 -9.16
CA TRP A 131 2.25 5.09 -10.33
C TRP A 131 0.81 4.96 -10.86
N GLY A 132 -0.12 5.81 -10.41
CA GLY A 132 -1.49 5.83 -10.91
C GLY A 132 -2.43 4.78 -10.31
N ALA A 133 -1.98 4.02 -9.30
CA ALA A 133 -2.89 3.25 -8.45
C ALA A 133 -3.66 4.19 -7.51
N TYR A 134 -4.94 3.90 -7.31
CA TYR A 134 -5.82 4.67 -6.44
C TYR A 134 -6.09 3.85 -5.18
N ALA A 135 -5.77 4.40 -4.01
CA ALA A 135 -5.94 3.64 -2.79
C ALA A 135 -7.40 3.38 -2.45
N LEU A 136 -7.57 2.32 -1.66
CA LEU A 136 -8.75 2.11 -0.86
C LEU A 136 -8.74 3.10 0.33
N GLN A 137 -8.90 4.40 0.06
CA GLN A 137 -8.66 5.51 1.01
C GLN A 137 -9.41 5.39 2.34
N PHE A 138 -10.67 4.96 2.28
CA PHE A 138 -11.49 4.76 3.47
C PHE A 138 -11.50 3.30 3.91
N TRP A 139 -10.46 2.52 3.62
CA TRP A 139 -10.48 1.09 3.92
C TRP A 139 -9.20 0.63 4.60
N ILE A 140 -9.36 -0.36 5.46
CA ILE A 140 -8.28 -1.04 6.17
C ILE A 140 -8.43 -2.54 6.01
N ARG A 141 -7.30 -3.22 5.89
CA ARG A 141 -7.23 -4.68 5.93
C ARG A 141 -7.30 -5.18 7.37
N ARG A 142 -8.21 -6.11 7.66
CA ARG A 142 -8.29 -6.81 8.96
C ARG A 142 -8.19 -8.33 8.78
#